data_AF-A0A2C5XDZ0-F1
#
_entry.id   AF-A0A2C5XDZ0-F1
#
_cell.length_a   1.000
_cell.length_b   1.000
_cell.length_c   1.000
_cell.angle_alpha   90.00
_cell.angle_beta   90.00
_cell.angle_gamma   90.00
#
_symmetry.space_group_name_H-M   'P 1'
#
loop_
_entity.id
_entity.type
_entity.pdbx_description
1 polymer ?
#
loop_
_entity_poly.entity_id
_entity_poly.type
_entity_poly.pdbx_seq_one_letter_code
_entity_poly.pdbx_strand_id
1 'polypeptide(L)'
;MALFVHNITEGFALALPLYMALGSRWRAMLWSAILGGLSQPIGAGAAALWFHLASRTHLTPNAVAYACLFAATAGIMVSVALQLFVESLSLNHNRNLCIFFGFLGMVLMGFSSALFAAH
;
A
#
# COMPACT_ATOMS: atom_id res chain seq x y z
N MET A 1 5.40 -12.92 -1.84
CA MET A 1 6.55 -12.33 -1.10
C MET A 1 6.67 -10.82 -1.27
N ALA A 2 6.40 -10.25 -2.46
CA ALA A 2 6.39 -8.79 -2.65
C ALA A 2 5.38 -8.06 -1.73
N LEU A 3 4.18 -8.61 -1.53
CA LEU A 3 3.16 -8.06 -0.62
C LEU A 3 3.62 -7.96 0.85
N PHE A 4 4.43 -8.92 1.31
CA PHE A 4 4.91 -8.92 2.69
C PHE A 4 5.90 -7.77 2.95
N VAL A 5 6.85 -7.57 2.02
CA VAL A 5 7.80 -6.44 2.07
C VAL A 5 7.06 -5.11 1.90
N HIS A 6 6.06 -5.07 1.03
CA HIS A 6 5.21 -3.89 0.84
C HIS A 6 4.47 -3.50 2.13
N ASN A 7 3.82 -4.45 2.80
CA ASN A 7 3.10 -4.22 4.06
C ASN A 7 4.00 -3.66 5.18
N ILE A 8 5.27 -4.08 5.27
CA ILE A 8 6.21 -3.51 6.26
C ILE A 8 6.47 -2.03 5.94
N THR A 9 6.66 -1.71 4.67
CA THR A 9 6.93 -0.35 4.20
C THR A 9 5.69 0.55 4.38
N GLU A 10 4.49 0.03 4.10
CA GLU A 10 3.21 0.69 4.37
C GLU A 10 2.99 0.95 5.87
N GLY A 11 3.32 -0.03 6.72
CA GLY A 11 3.23 0.12 8.17
C GLY A 11 4.12 1.25 8.69
N PHE A 12 5.33 1.40 8.12
CA PHE A 12 6.21 2.53 8.38
C PHE A 12 5.62 3.87 7.90
N ALA A 13 5.04 3.86 6.70
CA ALA A 13 4.41 5.04 6.10
C ALA A 13 3.24 5.57 6.92
N LEU A 14 2.44 4.68 7.51
CA LEU A 14 1.32 5.04 8.37
C LEU A 14 1.77 5.47 9.77
N ALA A 15 2.88 4.92 10.29
CA ALA A 15 3.37 5.25 11.62
C ALA A 15 3.95 6.68 11.71
N LEU A 16 4.54 7.20 10.64
CA LEU A 16 5.17 8.54 10.63
C LEU A 16 4.18 9.71 10.86
N PRO A 17 3.09 9.87 10.08
CA PRO A 17 2.10 10.93 10.33
C PRO A 17 1.37 10.71 11.65
N LEU A 18 1.13 9.46 12.03
CA LEU A 18 0.47 9.14 13.30
C LEU A 18 1.37 9.45 14.50
N TYR A 19 2.69 9.31 14.34
CA TYR A 19 3.68 9.74 15.33
C TYR A 19 3.70 11.26 15.48
N MET A 20 3.68 11.99 14.37
CA MET A 20 3.57 13.46 14.38
C MET A 20 2.26 13.94 15.02
N ALA A 21 1.16 13.21 14.84
CA ALA A 21 -0.15 13.57 15.40
C ALA A 21 -0.31 13.18 16.89
N LEU A 22 0.17 12.01 17.31
CA LEU A 22 -0.03 11.51 18.69
C LEU A 22 1.14 11.84 19.65
N GLY A 23 2.30 12.26 19.13
CA GLY A 23 3.49 12.59 19.92
C GLY A 23 4.13 11.39 20.65
N SER A 24 3.62 10.17 20.46
CA SER A 24 4.08 8.96 21.16
C SER A 24 4.36 7.83 20.16
N ARG A 25 5.63 7.40 20.11
CA ARG A 25 6.12 6.31 19.24
C ARG A 25 5.32 5.01 19.38
N TRP A 26 5.01 4.61 20.61
CA TRP A 26 4.31 3.34 20.87
C TRP A 26 2.84 3.40 20.45
N ARG A 27 2.17 4.52 20.71
CA ARG A 27 0.77 4.69 20.30
C ARG A 27 0.65 4.78 18.79
N ALA A 28 1.57 5.50 18.13
CA ALA A 28 1.60 5.58 16.68
C ALA A 28 1.79 4.21 16.02
N MET A 29 2.73 3.40 16.50
CA MET A 29 2.94 2.04 15.98
C MET A 29 1.74 1.11 16.26
N LEU A 30 1.14 1.20 17.46
CA LEU A 30 0.01 0.35 17.81
C LEU A 30 -1.22 0.70 16.97
N TRP A 31 -1.54 1.98 16.85
CA TRP A 31 -2.67 2.43 16.04
C TRP A 31 -2.44 2.19 14.54
N SER A 32 -1.22 2.39 14.02
CA SER A 32 -0.93 2.07 12.62
C SER A 32 -1.02 0.57 12.35
N ALA A 33 -0.56 -0.27 13.26
CA ALA A 33 -0.66 -1.73 13.15
C ALA A 33 -2.11 -2.23 13.23
N ILE A 34 -2.92 -1.66 14.12
CA ILE A 34 -4.35 -2.01 14.25
C ILE A 34 -5.10 -1.55 13.00
N LEU A 35 -4.98 -0.29 12.61
CA LEU A 35 -5.71 0.27 11.47
C LEU A 35 -5.27 -0.34 10.15
N GLY A 36 -3.95 -0.45 9.91
CA GLY A 36 -3.42 -1.07 8.69
C GLY A 36 -3.61 -2.58 8.66
N GLY A 37 -3.31 -3.27 9.77
CA GLY A 37 -3.37 -4.72 9.87
C GLY A 37 -4.78 -5.31 9.85
N LEU A 38 -5.77 -4.62 10.43
CA LEU A 38 -7.18 -5.06 10.36
C LEU A 38 -7.86 -4.62 9.06
N SER A 39 -7.38 -3.57 8.39
CA SER A 39 -8.00 -3.09 7.15
C SER A 39 -8.01 -4.15 6.04
N GLN A 40 -6.92 -4.91 5.89
CA GLN A 40 -6.80 -5.97 4.88
C GLN A 40 -7.82 -7.13 5.06
N PRO A 41 -7.94 -7.77 6.24
CA PRO A 41 -8.94 -8.82 6.45
C PRO A 41 -10.38 -8.29 6.43
N ILE A 42 -10.63 -7.08 6.92
CA ILE A 42 -11.97 -6.46 6.86
C ILE A 42 -12.38 -6.20 5.40
N GLY A 43 -11.46 -5.65 4.59
CA GLY A 43 -11.69 -5.44 3.16
C GLY A 43 -11.96 -6.74 2.40
N ALA A 44 -11.20 -7.79 2.68
CA ALA A 44 -11.44 -9.12 2.11
C ALA A 44 -12.80 -9.70 2.52
N GLY A 45 -13.19 -9.54 3.79
CA GLY A 45 -14.50 -9.97 4.29
C GLY A 45 -15.67 -9.20 3.64
N ALA A 46 -15.53 -7.88 3.49
CA ALA A 46 -16.52 -7.04 2.81
C ALA A 46 -16.65 -7.43 1.33
N ALA A 47 -15.54 -7.68 0.63
CA ALA A 47 -15.55 -8.17 -0.74
C ALA A 47 -16.23 -9.54 -0.85
N ALA A 48 -15.92 -10.48 0.05
CA ALA A 48 -16.54 -11.82 0.06
C ALA A 48 -18.07 -11.73 0.29
N LEU A 49 -18.52 -10.87 1.20
CA LEU A 49 -19.95 -10.63 1.45
C LEU A 49 -20.62 -10.00 0.21
N TRP A 50 -19.97 -9.02 -0.42
CA TRP A 50 -20.45 -8.40 -1.65
C TRP A 50 -20.58 -9.40 -2.80
N PHE A 51 -19.58 -10.26 -3.00
CA PHE A 51 -19.64 -11.34 -4.00
C PHE A 51 -20.75 -12.35 -3.70
N HIS A 52 -20.97 -12.70 -2.43
CA HIS A 52 -22.06 -13.58 -2.03
C HIS A 52 -23.44 -12.97 -2.32
N LEU A 53 -23.60 -11.65 -2.10
CA LEU A 53 -24.84 -10.92 -2.35
C LEU A 53 -25.07 -10.65 -3.84
N ALA A 54 -24.03 -10.30 -4.58
CA ALA A 54 -24.07 -10.09 -6.03
C ALA A 54 -24.40 -11.38 -6.80
N SER A 55 -23.93 -12.53 -6.30
CA SER A 55 -24.27 -13.85 -6.87
C SER A 55 -25.77 -14.17 -6.76
N ARG A 56 -26.49 -13.58 -5.79
CA ARG A 56 -27.95 -13.75 -5.62
C ARG A 56 -28.78 -12.86 -6.54
N THR A 57 -28.21 -11.76 -7.06
CA THR A 57 -28.95 -10.71 -7.76
C THR A 57 -28.67 -10.63 -9.27
N HIS A 58 -27.81 -11.48 -9.83
CA HIS A 58 -27.45 -11.47 -11.26
C HIS A 58 -26.99 -10.10 -11.79
N LEU A 59 -26.53 -9.22 -10.89
CA LEU A 59 -26.00 -7.91 -11.25
C LEU A 59 -24.60 -8.11 -11.84
N THR A 60 -24.46 -7.82 -13.13
CA THR A 60 -23.16 -7.82 -13.81
C THR A 60 -22.19 -6.89 -13.09
N PRO A 61 -20.97 -7.33 -12.74
CA PRO A 61 -20.00 -6.47 -12.06
C PRO A 61 -19.68 -5.26 -12.94
N ASN A 62 -19.90 -4.05 -12.43
CA ASN A 62 -19.66 -2.83 -13.19
C ASN A 62 -18.15 -2.60 -13.31
N ALA A 63 -17.58 -2.95 -14.48
CA ALA A 63 -16.14 -2.83 -14.75
C ALA A 63 -15.59 -1.42 -14.51
N VAL A 64 -16.42 -0.39 -14.72
CA VAL A 64 -16.09 1.01 -14.46
C VAL A 64 -15.88 1.24 -12.96
N ALA A 65 -16.71 0.65 -12.10
CA ALA A 65 -16.57 0.78 -10.65
C ALA A 65 -15.25 0.16 -10.15
N TYR A 66 -14.88 -1.02 -10.67
CA TYR A 66 -13.57 -1.62 -10.36
C TYR A 66 -12.41 -0.74 -10.85
N ALA A 67 -12.47 -0.24 -12.09
CA ALA A 67 -11.44 0.63 -12.63
C ALA A 67 -11.25 1.90 -11.79
N CYS A 68 -12.35 2.54 -11.36
CA CYS A 68 -12.31 3.71 -10.47
C CYS A 68 -11.71 3.38 -9.10
N LEU A 69 -12.09 2.24 -8.50
CA LEU A 69 -11.54 1.79 -7.22
C LEU A 69 -10.03 1.53 -7.33
N PHE A 70 -9.59 0.77 -8.33
CA PHE A 70 -8.17 0.51 -8.56
C PHE A 70 -7.38 1.79 -8.84
N ALA A 71 -7.92 2.71 -9.64
CA ALA A 71 -7.28 4.00 -9.93
C ALA A 71 -7.12 4.84 -8.65
N ALA A 72 -8.16 4.91 -7.82
CA ALA A 72 -8.09 5.63 -6.54
C ALA A 72 -7.07 5.01 -5.59
N THR A 73 -7.08 3.69 -5.42
CA THR A 73 -6.11 2.99 -4.57
C THR A 73 -4.68 3.15 -5.08
N ALA A 74 -4.45 3.01 -6.39
CA ALA A 74 -3.13 3.21 -6.99
C ALA A 74 -2.62 4.65 -6.78
N GLY A 75 -3.48 5.66 -6.96
CA GLY A 75 -3.12 7.06 -6.73
C GLY A 75 -2.70 7.34 -5.28
N ILE A 76 -3.42 6.78 -4.30
CA ILE A 76 -3.07 6.91 -2.88
C ILE A 76 -1.70 6.29 -2.61
N MET A 77 -1.45 5.07 -3.10
CA MET A 77 -0.17 4.38 -2.90
C MET A 77 1.01 5.12 -3.55
N VAL A 78 0.82 5.70 -4.74
CA VAL A 78 1.85 6.51 -5.39
C VAL A 78 2.16 7.77 -4.58
N SER A 79 1.15 8.47 -4.07
CA SER A 79 1.35 9.66 -3.24
C SER A 79 2.14 9.34 -1.95
N VAL A 80 1.81 8.23 -1.29
CA VAL A 80 2.52 7.76 -0.10
C VAL A 80 3.97 7.37 -0.42
N ALA A 81 4.19 6.66 -1.53
CA ALA A 81 5.54 6.29 -1.97
C ALA A 81 6.43 7.51 -2.25
N LEU A 82 5.88 8.55 -2.89
CA LEU A 82 6.61 9.80 -3.13
C LEU A 82 6.97 10.53 -1.83
N GLN A 83 6.05 10.58 -0.86
CA GLN A 83 6.33 11.18 0.45
C GLN A 83 7.47 10.45 1.18
N LEU A 84 7.43 9.11 1.22
CA LEU A 84 8.49 8.30 1.80
C LEU A 84 9.83 8.48 1.10
N PHE A 85 9.81 8.63 -0.23
CA PHE A 85 11.01 8.86 -1.01
C PHE A 85 11.64 10.22 -0.68
N VAL A 86 10.83 11.27 -0.58
CA VAL A 86 11.29 12.62 -0.19
C VAL A 86 11.83 12.63 1.23
N GLU A 87 11.15 11.98 2.18
CA GLU A 87 11.65 11.82 3.56
C GLU A 87 12.99 11.05 3.60
N SER A 88 13.10 9.98 2.82
CA SER A 88 14.35 9.22 2.69
C SER A 88 15.48 10.06 2.11
N LEU A 89 15.20 10.95 1.15
CA LEU A 89 16.16 11.91 0.61
C LEU A 89 16.57 13.00 1.60
N SER A 90 15.67 13.38 2.51
CA SER A 90 15.91 14.38 3.56
C SER A 90 16.77 13.82 4.68
N LEU A 91 16.50 12.58 5.11
CA LEU A 91 17.20 11.91 6.21
C LEU A 91 18.59 11.40 5.83
N ASN A 92 18.86 11.13 4.55
CA ASN A 92 20.15 10.62 4.09
C ASN A 92 21.07 11.74 3.59
N HIS A 93 22.31 11.77 4.08
CA HIS A 93 23.30 12.75 3.62
C HIS A 93 23.73 12.51 2.16
N ASN A 94 23.55 11.29 1.64
CA ASN A 94 24.01 10.87 0.32
C ASN A 94 22.84 10.57 -0.64
N ARG A 95 22.29 11.61 -1.28
CA ARG A 95 21.09 11.54 -2.13
C ARG A 95 21.20 10.55 -3.29
N ASN A 96 22.36 10.44 -3.91
CA ASN A 96 22.58 9.52 -5.04
C ASN A 96 22.36 8.06 -4.65
N LEU A 97 22.71 7.67 -3.42
CA LEU A 97 22.52 6.31 -2.93
C LEU A 97 21.03 5.99 -2.78
N CYS A 98 20.25 6.95 -2.24
CA CYS A 98 18.81 6.80 -2.03
C CYS A 98 18.05 6.71 -3.38
N ILE A 99 18.41 7.55 -4.36
CA ILE A 99 17.84 7.48 -5.72
C ILE A 99 18.17 6.14 -6.38
N PHE A 100 19.41 5.66 -6.25
CA PHE A 100 19.83 4.37 -6.80
C PHE A 100 19.01 3.21 -6.22
N PHE A 101 18.86 3.13 -4.90
CA PHE A 101 18.03 2.10 -4.27
C PHE A 101 16.54 2.22 -4.60
N GLY A 102 16.03 3.45 -4.75
CA GLY A 102 14.66 3.69 -5.21
C GLY A 102 14.42 3.16 -6.62
N PHE A 103 15.31 3.47 -7.57
CA PHE A 103 15.25 2.95 -8.94
C PHE A 103 15.41 1.44 -8.99
N LEU A 104 16.38 0.88 -8.25
CA LEU A 104 16.60 -0.55 -8.17
C LEU A 104 15.36 -1.28 -7.64
N GLY A 105 14.71 -0.73 -6.61
CA GLY A 105 13.46 -1.27 -6.07
C GLY A 105 12.31 -1.25 -7.07
N MET A 106 12.13 -0.14 -7.81
CA MET A 106 11.11 -0.04 -8.87
C MET A 106 11.35 -1.05 -10.00
N VAL A 107 12.59 -1.20 -10.46
CA VAL A 107 12.96 -2.19 -11.49
C VAL A 107 12.71 -3.61 -11.00
N LEU A 108 13.08 -3.93 -9.76
CA LEU A 108 12.93 -5.26 -9.19
C LEU A 108 11.44 -5.62 -8.99
N MET A 109 10.61 -4.67 -8.56
CA MET A 109 9.16 -4.84 -8.47
C MET A 109 8.52 -5.05 -9.84
N GLY A 110 8.93 -4.27 -10.86
CA GLY A 110 8.46 -4.43 -12.24
C GLY A 110 8.91 -5.74 -12.89
N PHE A 111 10.12 -6.20 -12.60
CA PHE A 111 10.63 -7.47 -13.10
C PHE A 111 9.92 -8.65 -12.43
N SER A 112 9.70 -8.57 -11.12
CA SER A 112 8.91 -9.55 -10.37
C SER A 112 7.49 -9.66 -10.92
N SER A 113 6.80 -8.54 -11.14
CA SER A 113 5.45 -8.58 -11.72
C SER A 113 5.43 -9.14 -13.13
N ALA A 114 6.41 -8.82 -13.98
CA ALA A 114 6.52 -9.38 -15.33
C ALA A 114 6.74 -10.90 -15.32
N LEU A 115 7.60 -11.41 -14.43
CA LEU A 115 7.86 -12.85 -14.30
C LEU A 115 6.66 -13.62 -13.77
N PHE A 116 5.93 -13.06 -12.79
CA PHE A 116 4.76 -13.71 -12.21
C PHE A 116 3.47 -13.51 -13.01
N ALA A 117 3.34 -12.45 -13.81
CA ALA A 117 2.21 -12.25 -14.71
C ALA A 117 2.29 -13.13 -15.98
N ALA A 118 3.45 -13.73 -16.25
CA ALA A 118 3.67 -14.65 -17.37
C ALA A 118 3.29 -16.11 -17.06
N HIS A 119 2.78 -16.41 -15.86
CA HIS A 119 2.32 -17.73 -15.40
C HIS A 119 0.91 -17.64 -14.80
#